data_AF-A0A432KJ08-F1
#
_entry.id   AF-A0A432KJ08-F1
#
_cell.length_a   1.000
_cell.length_b   1.000
_cell.length_c   1.000
_cell.angle_alpha   90.00
_cell.angle_beta   90.00
_cell.angle_gamma   90.00
#
_symmetry.space_group_name_H-M   'P 1'
#
loop_
_entity.id
_entity.type
_entity.pdbx_description
1 polymer ?
#
loop_
_entity_poly.entity_id
_entity_poly.type
_entity_poly.pdbx_seq_one_letter_code
_entity_poly.pdbx_strand_id
1 'polypeptide(L)'
;MFSILKNPHPFIFNSGSVLIPGIFTFLLILLFRPLGFNNLPFNYVVAFAFGFGLIASTLVWLTVKLLKFIAPQWMDEDCWTLGKEVLLIFTVLVLIVLTIFFIFFSINVTEHGPWELFKMVFVKTLLFSAFLILFMVYLQILI
;
A
#
# COMPACT_ATOMS: atom_id res chain seq x y z
N MET A 1 6.96 -6.74 26.44
CA MET A 1 7.41 -6.66 25.03
C MET A 1 6.47 -5.87 24.12
N PHE A 2 5.14 -5.94 24.26
CA PHE A 2 4.18 -5.17 23.44
C PHE A 2 3.94 -3.69 23.85
N SER A 3 4.77 -3.11 24.73
CA SER A 3 4.54 -1.73 25.21
C SER A 3 4.68 -0.69 24.09
N ILE A 4 5.51 -0.97 23.08
CA ILE A 4 5.79 -0.08 21.95
C ILE A 4 4.53 0.13 21.09
N LEU A 5 3.64 -0.87 21.01
CA LEU A 5 2.40 -0.77 20.23
C LEU A 5 1.39 0.21 20.83
N LYS A 6 1.53 0.56 22.12
CA LYS A 6 0.64 1.52 22.80
C LYS A 6 1.19 2.95 22.77
N ASN A 7 2.38 3.17 22.20
CA ASN A 7 2.95 4.51 22.14
C ASN A 7 2.07 5.40 21.26
N PRO A 8 1.79 6.65 21.70
CA PRO A 8 1.06 7.61 20.89
C PRO A 8 1.85 7.87 19.61
N HIS A 9 1.15 7.84 18.48
CA HIS A 9 1.74 8.04 17.17
C HIS A 9 0.89 9.05 16.39
N PRO A 10 1.50 9.99 15.64
CA PRO A 10 0.72 10.89 14.81
C PRO A 10 -0.10 10.10 13.78
N PHE A 11 -1.37 10.46 13.62
CA PHE A 11 -2.23 9.88 12.59
C PHE A 11 -1.82 10.43 11.22
N ILE A 12 -1.21 9.59 10.37
CA ILE A 12 -0.65 10.03 9.09
C ILE A 12 -1.73 10.10 7.99
N PHE A 13 -2.84 9.38 8.14
CA PHE A 13 -3.86 9.19 7.09
C PHE A 13 -4.96 10.27 7.04
N ASN A 14 -4.60 11.55 7.10
CA ASN A 14 -5.52 12.65 6.76
C ASN A 14 -5.85 12.61 5.25
N SER A 15 -7.02 13.13 4.85
CA SER A 15 -7.47 13.30 3.46
C SER A 15 -6.40 13.87 2.50
N GLY A 16 -5.51 14.75 2.99
CA GLY A 16 -4.38 15.29 2.21
C GLY A 16 -3.23 14.30 1.98
N SER A 17 -3.03 13.35 2.90
CA SER A 17 -1.94 12.35 2.85
C SER A 17 -2.29 11.10 2.05
N VAL A 18 -3.56 10.95 1.64
CA VAL A 18 -4.04 9.76 0.94
C VAL A 18 -3.41 9.59 -0.46
N LEU A 19 -2.91 10.69 -1.03
CA LEU A 19 -2.19 10.67 -2.30
C LEU A 19 -0.75 10.16 -2.17
N ILE A 20 -0.15 10.21 -0.97
CA ILE A 20 1.25 9.85 -0.75
C ILE A 20 1.50 8.39 -1.16
N PRO A 21 0.73 7.39 -0.69
CA PRO A 21 0.91 6.00 -1.12
C PRO A 21 0.77 5.80 -2.64
N GLY A 22 -0.15 6.52 -3.29
CA GLY A 22 -0.33 6.42 -4.74
C GLY A 22 0.81 7.05 -5.54
N ILE A 23 1.31 8.21 -5.13
CA ILE A 23 2.47 8.86 -5.74
C ILE A 23 3.71 7.97 -5.61
N PHE A 24 3.94 7.41 -4.42
CA PHE A 24 5.04 6.48 -4.22
C PHE A 24 4.88 5.21 -5.05
N THR A 25 3.67 4.63 -5.12
CA THR A 25 3.39 3.46 -5.97
C THR A 25 3.68 3.77 -7.43
N PHE A 26 3.24 4.93 -7.92
CA PHE A 26 3.53 5.40 -9.28
C PHE A 26 5.04 5.48 -9.54
N LEU A 27 5.78 6.17 -8.67
CA LEU A 27 7.23 6.35 -8.81
C LEU A 27 7.97 5.01 -8.74
N LEU A 28 7.57 4.12 -7.82
CA LEU A 28 8.19 2.81 -7.66
C LEU A 28 8.00 1.95 -8.92
N ILE A 29 6.80 1.94 -9.49
CA ILE A 29 6.53 1.19 -10.72
C ILE A 29 7.33 1.78 -11.90
N LEU A 30 7.36 3.11 -12.00
CA LEU A 30 8.06 3.81 -13.07
C LEU A 30 9.58 3.56 -13.05
N LEU A 31 10.19 3.58 -11.85
CA LEU A 31 11.63 3.43 -11.66
C LEU A 31 12.09 1.98 -11.64
N PHE A 32 11.40 1.11 -10.90
CA PHE A 32 11.88 -0.25 -10.61
C PHE A 32 11.17 -1.35 -11.41
N ARG A 33 10.04 -1.05 -12.06
CA ARG A 33 9.25 -1.99 -12.87
C ARG A 33 9.04 -3.37 -12.23
N PRO A 34 8.63 -3.41 -10.94
CA PRO A 34 8.79 -4.60 -10.12
C PRO A 34 7.91 -5.78 -10.51
N LEU A 35 6.76 -5.49 -11.13
CA LEU A 35 5.76 -6.49 -11.51
C LEU A 35 6.06 -7.14 -12.87
N GLY A 36 7.28 -7.01 -13.39
CA GLY A 36 7.67 -7.62 -14.66
C GLY A 36 7.40 -6.73 -15.88
N PHE A 37 7.24 -5.43 -15.68
CA PHE A 37 7.00 -4.46 -16.77
C PHE A 37 8.25 -4.12 -17.60
N ASN A 38 9.33 -4.89 -17.46
CA ASN A 38 10.61 -4.62 -18.12
C ASN A 38 10.53 -4.64 -19.65
N ASN A 39 9.68 -5.51 -20.20
CA ASN A 39 9.51 -5.70 -21.64
C ASN A 39 8.38 -4.84 -22.24
N LEU A 40 7.69 -4.04 -21.42
CA LEU A 40 6.61 -3.19 -21.91
C LEU A 40 7.16 -1.87 -22.47
N PRO A 41 6.57 -1.34 -23.55
CA PRO A 41 6.89 -0.01 -24.03
C PRO A 41 6.57 1.04 -22.95
N PHE A 42 7.37 2.11 -22.90
CA PHE A 42 7.34 3.07 -21.78
C PHE A 42 5.97 3.71 -21.54
N ASN A 43 5.21 4.01 -22.60
CA ASN A 43 3.85 4.53 -22.50
C ASN A 43 2.91 3.58 -21.73
N TYR A 44 3.02 2.27 -21.93
CA TYR A 44 2.26 1.28 -21.16
C TYR A 44 2.72 1.23 -19.71
N VAL A 45 4.03 1.31 -19.45
CA VAL A 45 4.57 1.37 -18.08
C VAL A 45 4.00 2.57 -17.32
N VAL A 46 3.97 3.75 -17.96
CA VAL A 46 3.39 4.96 -17.37
C VAL A 46 1.90 4.79 -17.10
N ALA A 47 1.15 4.22 -18.05
CA ALA A 47 -0.29 3.97 -17.88
C ALA A 47 -0.57 2.99 -16.73
N PHE A 48 0.18 1.88 -16.62
CA PHE A 48 0.06 0.94 -15.51
C PHE A 48 0.48 1.58 -14.18
N ALA A 49 1.60 2.29 -14.13
CA ALA A 49 2.05 3.00 -12.94
C ALA A 49 0.97 3.95 -12.43
N PHE A 50 0.35 4.71 -13.33
CA PHE A 50 -0.72 5.65 -13.00
C PHE A 50 -1.97 4.92 -12.49
N GLY A 51 -2.40 3.86 -13.18
CA GLY A 51 -3.53 3.03 -12.75
C GLY A 51 -3.33 2.42 -11.37
N PHE A 52 -2.17 1.81 -11.11
CA PHE A 52 -1.86 1.24 -9.79
C PHE A 52 -1.71 2.31 -8.71
N GLY A 53 -1.14 3.47 -9.04
CA GLY A 53 -1.08 4.62 -8.12
C GLY A 53 -2.47 5.10 -7.71
N LEU A 54 -3.41 5.21 -8.67
CA LEU A 54 -4.80 5.54 -8.38
C LEU A 54 -5.47 4.48 -7.51
N ILE A 55 -5.31 3.19 -7.85
CA ILE A 55 -5.86 2.08 -7.07
C ILE A 55 -5.36 2.14 -5.62
N ALA A 56 -4.06 2.32 -5.41
CA ALA A 56 -3.48 2.42 -4.07
C ALA A 56 -4.08 3.59 -3.26
N SER A 57 -4.13 4.80 -3.85
CA SER A 57 -4.75 5.97 -3.19
C SER A 57 -6.24 5.73 -2.89
N THR A 58 -6.99 5.18 -3.83
CA THR A 58 -8.42 4.89 -3.64
C THR A 58 -8.64 3.86 -2.55
N LEU A 59 -7.83 2.79 -2.48
CA LEU A 59 -7.92 1.77 -1.44
C LEU A 59 -7.59 2.34 -0.06
N VAL A 60 -6.56 3.16 0.06
CA VAL A 60 -6.23 3.87 1.31
C VAL A 60 -7.40 4.74 1.74
N TRP A 61 -7.90 5.59 0.84
CA TRP A 61 -9.03 6.49 1.11
C TRP A 61 -10.26 5.73 1.58
N LEU A 62 -10.64 4.70 0.83
CA LEU A 62 -11.82 3.88 1.09
C LEU A 62 -11.67 3.15 2.42
N THR A 63 -10.51 2.56 2.69
CA THR A 63 -10.25 1.85 3.96
C THR A 63 -10.38 2.78 5.15
N VAL A 64 -9.70 3.95 5.11
CA VAL A 64 -9.75 4.93 6.20
C VAL A 64 -11.18 5.43 6.41
N LYS A 65 -11.89 5.78 5.33
CA LYS A 65 -13.26 6.27 5.41
C LYS A 65 -14.23 5.21 5.93
N LEU A 66 -14.08 3.96 5.47
CA LEU A 66 -14.89 2.84 5.90
C LEU A 66 -14.65 2.50 7.38
N LEU A 67 -13.39 2.49 7.84
CA LEU A 67 -13.06 2.25 9.24
C LEU A 67 -13.54 3.40 10.14
N LYS A 68 -13.42 4.66 9.71
CA LYS A 68 -14.00 5.81 10.44
C LYS A 68 -15.52 5.70 10.54
N PHE A 69 -16.19 5.12 9.54
CA PHE A 69 -17.64 4.92 9.55
C PHE A 69 -18.08 3.75 10.44
N ILE A 70 -17.43 2.59 10.33
CA ILE A 70 -17.83 1.36 11.05
C ILE A 70 -17.35 1.38 12.50
N ALA A 71 -16.16 1.93 12.76
CA ALA A 71 -15.52 1.92 14.08
C ALA A 71 -14.93 3.30 14.43
N PRO A 72 -15.76 4.35 14.56
CA PRO A 72 -15.29 5.71 14.83
C PRO A 72 -14.49 5.82 16.13
N GLN A 73 -14.88 5.07 17.17
CA GLN A 73 -14.16 5.03 18.46
C GLN A 73 -12.76 4.39 18.34
N TRP A 74 -12.55 3.49 17.38
CA TRP A 74 -11.24 2.88 17.16
C TRP A 74 -10.30 3.83 16.40
N MET A 75 -10.86 4.60 15.46
CA MET A 75 -10.19 5.65 14.66
C MET A 75 -10.08 7.01 15.37
N ASP A 76 -10.24 7.03 16.70
CA ASP A 76 -10.03 8.23 17.51
C ASP A 76 -8.57 8.70 17.40
N GLU A 77 -8.39 9.90 16.87
CA GLU A 77 -7.09 10.51 16.58
C GLU A 77 -6.34 10.87 17.88
N ASP A 78 -7.06 11.23 18.95
CA ASP A 78 -6.46 11.59 20.26
C ASP A 78 -5.87 10.37 20.99
N CYS A 79 -6.39 9.18 20.69
CA CYS A 79 -5.95 7.90 21.24
C CYS A 79 -5.27 7.02 20.16
N TRP A 80 -4.65 7.64 19.16
CA TRP A 80 -3.96 6.91 18.10
C TRP A 80 -2.65 6.31 18.60
N THR A 81 -2.43 5.03 18.31
CA THR A 81 -1.26 4.29 18.78
C THR A 81 -0.53 3.65 17.62
N LEU A 82 0.77 3.42 17.80
CA LEU A 82 1.60 2.74 16.79
C LEU A 82 1.01 1.39 16.35
N GLY A 83 0.41 0.63 17.27
CA GLY A 83 -0.21 -0.66 16.93
C GLY A 83 -1.41 -0.51 15.99
N LYS A 84 -2.25 0.52 16.17
CA LYS A 84 -3.36 0.82 15.26
C LYS A 84 -2.85 1.24 13.89
N GLU A 85 -1.80 2.05 13.83
CA GLU A 85 -1.15 2.48 12.58
C GLU A 85 -0.62 1.27 11.80
N VAL A 86 0.15 0.40 12.44
CA VAL A 86 0.70 -0.81 11.80
C VAL A 86 -0.42 -1.74 11.31
N LEU A 87 -1.49 -1.90 12.09
CA LEU A 87 -2.65 -2.71 11.71
C LEU A 87 -3.37 -2.11 10.49
N LEU A 88 -3.54 -0.79 10.45
CA LEU A 88 -4.13 -0.07 9.31
C LEU A 88 -3.28 -0.23 8.05
N ILE A 89 -1.96 -0.02 8.14
CA ILE A 89 -1.01 -0.24 7.04
C ILE A 89 -1.10 -1.68 6.54
N PHE A 90 -1.08 -2.65 7.44
CA PHE A 90 -1.17 -4.07 7.08
C PHE A 90 -2.49 -4.39 6.39
N THR A 91 -3.60 -3.84 6.86
CA THR A 91 -4.93 -4.02 6.26
C THR A 91 -4.96 -3.46 4.83
N VAL A 92 -4.47 -2.24 4.62
CA VAL A 92 -4.38 -1.62 3.30
C VAL A 92 -3.46 -2.43 2.37
N LEU A 93 -2.32 -2.91 2.86
CA LEU A 93 -1.38 -3.72 2.09
C LEU A 93 -2.02 -5.03 1.61
N VAL A 94 -2.76 -5.72 2.49
CA VAL A 94 -3.51 -6.93 2.12
C VAL A 94 -4.54 -6.61 1.05
N LEU A 95 -5.28 -5.51 1.17
CA LEU A 95 -6.25 -5.09 0.16
C LEU A 95 -5.59 -4.80 -1.19
N ILE A 96 -4.45 -4.10 -1.21
CA ILE A 96 -3.68 -3.83 -2.43
C ILE A 96 -3.22 -5.14 -3.07
N VAL A 97 -2.66 -6.07 -2.30
CA VAL A 97 -2.21 -7.39 -2.81
C VAL A 97 -3.38 -8.13 -3.45
N LEU A 98 -4.52 -8.20 -2.76
CA LEU A 98 -5.71 -8.87 -3.27
C LEU A 98 -6.20 -8.21 -4.56
N THR A 99 -6.30 -6.88 -4.60
CA THR A 99 -6.72 -6.16 -5.81
C THR A 99 -5.79 -6.41 -6.99
N ILE A 100 -4.46 -6.30 -6.80
CA ILE A 100 -3.50 -6.56 -7.88
C ILE A 100 -3.58 -8.02 -8.33
N PHE A 101 -3.68 -8.96 -7.39
CA PHE A 101 -3.86 -10.38 -7.69
C PHE A 101 -5.12 -10.62 -8.53
N PHE A 102 -6.27 -10.08 -8.13
CA PHE A 102 -7.52 -10.22 -8.88
C PHE A 102 -7.44 -9.58 -10.26
N ILE A 103 -6.78 -8.42 -10.40
CA ILE A 103 -6.54 -7.80 -11.71
C ILE A 103 -5.76 -8.78 -12.58
N PHE A 104 -4.58 -9.23 -12.13
CA PHE A 104 -3.70 -10.12 -12.89
C PHE A 104 -4.34 -11.47 -13.22
N PHE A 105 -5.10 -12.03 -12.28
CA PHE A 105 -5.87 -13.24 -12.48
C PHE A 105 -6.96 -13.05 -13.56
N SER A 106 -7.67 -11.92 -13.54
CA SER A 106 -8.75 -11.64 -14.49
C SER A 106 -8.24 -11.39 -15.92
N ILE A 107 -7.09 -10.75 -16.05
CA ILE A 107 -6.46 -10.49 -17.37
C ILE A 107 -5.63 -11.67 -17.87
N ASN A 108 -5.56 -12.77 -17.11
CA ASN A 108 -4.83 -14.00 -17.42
C ASN A 108 -3.39 -13.72 -17.89
N VAL A 109 -2.72 -12.79 -17.21
CA VAL A 109 -1.39 -12.29 -17.61
C VAL A 109 -0.27 -13.32 -17.39
N THR A 110 -0.56 -14.44 -16.72
CA THR A 110 0.45 -15.46 -16.40
C THR A 110 -0.06 -16.87 -16.62
N GLU A 111 0.78 -17.74 -17.16
CA GLU A 111 0.57 -19.21 -17.18
C GLU A 111 0.73 -19.86 -15.79
N HIS A 112 1.13 -19.07 -14.80
CA HIS A 112 1.29 -19.51 -13.42
C HIS A 112 -0.05 -19.89 -12.78
N GLY A 113 -0.03 -20.94 -11.96
CA GLY A 113 -1.20 -21.31 -11.16
C GLY A 113 -1.61 -20.19 -10.19
N PRO A 114 -2.89 -20.15 -9.75
CA PRO A 114 -3.41 -19.07 -8.89
C PRO A 114 -2.58 -18.84 -7.62
N TRP A 115 -2.07 -19.92 -7.02
CA TRP A 115 -1.24 -19.86 -5.82
C TRP A 115 0.13 -19.23 -6.05
N GLU A 116 0.74 -19.50 -7.19
CA GLU A 116 2.04 -18.94 -7.56
C GLU A 116 1.93 -17.45 -7.88
N LEU A 117 0.88 -17.06 -8.59
CA LEU A 117 0.58 -15.66 -8.88
C LEU A 117 0.35 -14.87 -7.58
N PHE A 118 -0.47 -15.41 -6.66
CA PHE A 118 -0.70 -14.77 -5.36
C PHE A 118 0.60 -14.58 -4.58
N LYS A 119 1.43 -15.61 -4.47
CA LYS A 119 2.74 -15.50 -3.80
C LYS A 119 3.64 -14.47 -4.46
N MET A 120 3.71 -14.46 -5.79
CA MET A 120 4.54 -13.50 -6.53
C MET A 120 4.12 -12.07 -6.22
N VAL A 121 2.81 -11.77 -6.32
CA VAL A 121 2.27 -10.44 -6.04
C VAL A 121 2.48 -10.08 -4.56
N PHE A 122 2.17 -10.99 -3.64
CA PHE A 122 2.33 -10.78 -2.20
C PHE A 122 3.79 -10.45 -1.84
N VAL A 123 4.75 -11.27 -2.25
CA VAL A 123 6.17 -11.09 -1.92
C VAL A 123 6.71 -9.80 -2.55
N LYS A 124 6.39 -9.53 -3.82
CA LYS A 124 6.83 -8.31 -4.49
C LYS A 124 6.27 -7.08 -3.77
N THR A 125 4.96 -7.00 -3.56
CA THR A 125 4.32 -5.87 -2.88
C THR A 125 4.85 -5.67 -1.46
N LEU A 126 5.12 -6.76 -0.73
CA LEU A 126 5.70 -6.70 0.62
C LEU A 126 7.13 -6.12 0.60
N LEU A 127 7.98 -6.53 -0.35
CA LEU A 127 9.33 -5.99 -0.49
C LEU A 127 9.31 -4.48 -0.81
N PHE A 128 8.43 -4.03 -1.71
CA PHE A 128 8.33 -2.60 -2.04
C PHE A 128 7.75 -1.76 -0.92
N SER A 129 6.75 -2.28 -0.21
CA SER A 129 6.18 -1.58 0.95
C SER A 129 7.14 -1.56 2.14
N ALA A 130 7.93 -2.61 2.38
CA ALA A 130 8.98 -2.58 3.39
C ALA A 130 10.02 -1.49 3.09
N PHE A 131 10.42 -1.35 1.83
CA PHE A 131 11.30 -0.25 1.40
C PHE A 131 10.68 1.12 1.67
N LEU A 132 9.39 1.30 1.35
CA LEU A 132 8.66 2.54 1.60
C LEU A 132 8.58 2.88 3.10
N ILE A 133 8.24 1.90 3.93
CA ILE A 133 8.12 2.08 5.38
C ILE A 133 9.47 2.47 5.98
N LEU A 134 10.55 1.77 5.60
CA LEU A 134 11.89 2.11 6.07
C LEU A 134 12.31 3.53 5.64
N PHE A 135 11.98 3.93 4.41
CA PHE A 135 12.23 5.27 3.91
C PHE A 135 11.46 6.34 4.71
N MET A 136 10.18 6.11 5.00
CA MET A 136 9.37 7.05 5.80
C MET A 136 9.87 7.16 7.25
N VAL A 137 10.22 6.04 7.89
CA VAL A 137 10.80 6.03 9.24
C VAL A 137 12.12 6.79 9.27
N TYR A 138 12.99 6.58 8.28
CA TYR A 138 14.25 7.31 8.19
C TYR A 138 14.03 8.82 8.03
N LEU A 139 13.09 9.23 7.16
CA LEU A 139 12.75 10.63 6.96
C LEU A 139 12.24 11.29 8.26
N GLN A 140 11.45 10.56 9.04
CA GLN A 140 10.91 11.04 10.31
C GLN A 140 11.96 11.17 11.43
N ILE A 141 13.09 10.45 11.33
CA ILE A 141 14.23 10.61 12.25
C ILE A 141 15.09 11.83 11.88
N LEU A 142 15.06 12.24 10.61
CA LEU A 142 15.90 13.32 10.08
C LEU A 142 15.28 14.72 10.28
N ILE A 143 13.95 14.80 10.47
CA ILE A 143 13.16 16.04 10.60
C ILE A 143 12.77 16.21 12.06
#